data_AF-A0A966SC13-F1
#
_entry.id   AF-A0A966SC13-F1
#
_cell.length_a   1.000
_cell.length_b   1.000
_cell.length_c   1.000
_cell.angle_alpha   90.00
_cell.angle_beta   90.00
_cell.angle_gamma   90.00
#
_symmetry.space_group_name_H-M   'P 1'
#
loop_
_entity.id
_entity.type
_entity.pdbx_description
1 polymer ?
#
loop_
_entity_poly.entity_id
_entity_poly.type
_entity_poly.pdbx_seq_one_letter_code
_entity_poly.pdbx_strand_id
1 'polypeptide(L)' 'RATIEEVVRRVEKIETAIEPRFQAHFVEAMAIPHKRFANPELSKVVNLPAPKESAAQASAARGRRSRRV' A
#
# COMPACT_ATOMS: atom_id res chain seq x y z
N ARG A 1 6.34 31.94 11.78
CA ARG A 1 7.50 31.41 11.02
C ARG A 1 8.25 30.34 11.81
N ALA A 2 8.65 30.60 13.07
CA ALA A 2 9.42 29.65 13.90
C ALA A 2 8.76 28.26 14.12
N THR A 3 7.43 28.19 14.25
CA THR A 3 6.74 26.93 14.58
C THR A 3 6.90 25.82 13.52
N ILE A 4 6.78 26.16 12.23
CA ILE A 4 6.93 25.15 11.16
C ILE A 4 8.38 24.66 11.11
N GLU A 5 9.35 25.56 11.28
CA GLU A 5 10.78 25.22 11.29
C GLU A 5 11.13 24.27 12.45
N GLU A 6 10.54 24.49 13.64
CA GLU A 6 10.70 23.59 14.78
C GLU A 6 10.07 22.21 14.52
N VAL A 7 8.88 22.16 13.91
CA VAL A 7 8.22 20.89 13.55
C VAL A 7 9.03 20.10 12.53
N VAL A 8 9.55 20.76 11.49
CA VAL A 8 10.35 20.10 10.43
C VAL A 8 11.59 19.40 11.01
N ARG A 9 12.24 19.99 12.01
CA ARG A 9 13.40 19.38 12.69
C ARG A 9 13.07 18.07 13.41
N ARG A 10 11.79 17.86 13.75
CA ARG A 10 11.30 16.68 14.48
C ARG A 10 10.69 15.61 13.56
N VAL A 11 10.64 15.86 12.25
CA VAL A 11 10.09 14.89 11.29
C VAL A 11 11.02 13.69 11.18
N GLU A 12 10.48 12.51 11.45
CA GLU A 12 11.12 11.25 11.11
C GLU A 12 10.94 10.99 9.60
N LYS A 13 12.06 10.71 8.92
CA LYS A 13 12.07 10.41 7.49
C LYS A 13 12.08 8.90 7.30
N ILE A 14 11.08 8.38 6.59
CA ILE A 14 10.98 6.97 6.26
C ILE A 14 11.34 6.78 4.79
N GLU A 15 12.33 5.94 4.52
CA GLU A 15 12.72 5.57 3.17
C GLU A 15 11.89 4.40 2.65
N THR A 16 11.00 4.67 1.69
CA THR A 16 10.01 3.71 1.19
C THR A 16 10.63 2.52 0.46
N ALA A 17 11.88 2.65 -0.01
CA ALA A 17 12.61 1.58 -0.70
C ALA A 17 13.10 0.48 0.26
N ILE A 18 13.34 0.80 1.54
CA ILE A 18 13.86 -0.12 2.54
C ILE A 18 12.85 -0.46 3.65
N GLU A 19 11.80 0.34 3.80
CA GLU A 19 10.77 0.10 4.82
C GLU A 19 10.04 -1.23 4.59
N PRO A 20 10.18 -2.23 5.49
CA PRO A 20 9.68 -3.59 5.25
C PRO A 20 8.19 -3.69 4.98
N ARG A 21 7.38 -2.80 5.57
CA ARG A 21 5.91 -2.84 5.42
C ARG A 21 5.36 -1.93 4.33
N PHE A 22 6.18 -1.04 3.77
CA PHE A 22 5.72 -0.04 2.82
C PHE A 22 5.04 -0.69 1.62
N GLN A 23 5.64 -1.75 1.06
CA GLN A 23 5.08 -2.38 -0.11
C GLN A 23 3.73 -3.08 0.15
N ALA A 24 3.55 -3.69 1.32
CA ALA A 24 2.27 -4.28 1.67
C ALA A 24 1.17 -3.21 1.74
N HIS A 25 1.47 -2.07 2.39
CA HIS A 25 0.55 -0.94 2.45
C HIS A 25 0.26 -0.34 1.08
N PHE A 26 1.27 -0.16 0.25
CA PHE A 26 1.13 0.39 -1.09
C PHE A 26 0.24 -0.49 -1.98
N VAL A 27 0.49 -1.80 -2.03
CA VAL A 27 -0.33 -2.73 -2.83
C VAL A 27 -1.78 -2.78 -2.33
N GLU A 28 -2.00 -2.70 -1.02
CA GLU A 28 -3.37 -2.63 -0.47
C GLU A 28 -4.09 -1.35 -0.86
N ALA A 29 -3.39 -0.22 -0.91
CA ALA A 29 -3.93 1.09 -1.29
C ALA A 29 -4.20 1.25 -2.79
N MET A 30 -3.56 0.46 -3.64
CA MET A 30 -3.80 0.50 -5.09
C MET A 30 -5.15 -0.08 -5.53
N ALA A 31 -5.83 -0.85 -4.68
CA ALA A 31 -7.17 -1.34 -5.01
C ALA A 31 -8.20 -0.20 -4.96
N ILE A 32 -9.21 -0.24 -5.82
CA ILE A 32 -10.26 0.79 -5.83
C ILE A 32 -11.46 0.29 -5.00
N PRO A 33 -11.85 0.98 -3.92
CA PRO A 33 -11.24 2.21 -3.37
C PRO A 33 -10.10 1.95 -2.37
N HIS A 34 -10.04 0.76 -1.76
CA HIS A 34 -8.89 0.22 -1.00
C HIS A 34 -9.12 -1.28 -0.79
N LYS A 35 -8.07 -2.08 -0.58
CA LYS A 35 -8.20 -3.55 -0.43
C LYS A 35 -8.77 -3.98 0.92
N ARG A 36 -8.26 -3.39 2.01
CA ARG A 36 -8.64 -3.74 3.40
C ARG A 36 -9.53 -2.73 4.11
N PHE A 37 -9.21 -1.44 4.03
CA PHE A 37 -9.96 -0.40 4.73
C PHE A 37 -11.25 -0.03 3.99
N ALA A 38 -12.32 0.15 4.75
CA ALA A 38 -13.58 0.67 4.25
C ALA A 38 -13.48 2.18 3.98
N ASN A 39 -14.22 2.66 2.99
CA ASN A 39 -14.31 4.08 2.65
C ASN A 39 -15.76 4.57 2.82
N PRO A 40 -16.21 4.77 4.07
CA PRO A 40 -17.62 5.05 4.38
C PRO A 40 -18.08 6.38 3.77
N GLU A 41 -17.27 7.44 3.82
CA GLU A 41 -17.65 8.73 3.23
C GLU A 41 -17.79 8.65 1.70
N LEU A 42 -16.93 7.89 1.03
CA LEU A 42 -17.00 7.70 -0.42
C LEU A 42 -18.25 6.91 -0.83
N SER A 43 -18.62 5.88 -0.05
CA SER A 43 -19.80 5.05 -0.33
C SER A 43 -21.14 5.81 -0.26
N LYS A 44 -21.17 6.98 0.38
CA LYS A 44 -22.38 7.83 0.43
C LYS A 44 -22.67 8.53 -0.89
N VAL A 45 -21.65 8.78 -1.70
CA VAL A 45 -21.74 9.60 -2.92
C VAL A 45 -21.56 8.80 -4.20
N VAL A 46 -21.00 7.59 -4.13
CA VAL A 46 -20.82 6.70 -5.29
C VAL A 46 -21.10 5.25 -4.95
N ASN A 47 -21.62 4.50 -5.93
CA ASN A 47 -21.76 3.05 -5.83
C ASN A 47 -20.39 2.39 -6.01
N LEU A 48 -19.86 1.79 -4.94
CA LEU A 48 -18.55 1.16 -4.97
C LEU A 48 -18.60 -0.22 -5.64
N PRO A 49 -17.56 -0.60 -6.39
CA PRO A 49 -17.46 -1.95 -6.94
C PRO A 49 -17.30 -2.99 -5.84
N ALA A 50 -17.72 -4.23 -6.11
CA ALA A 50 -17.48 -5.35 -5.20
C ALA A 50 -15.96 -5.55 -4.99
N PRO A 51 -15.52 -5.92 -3.76
CA PRO A 51 -14.11 -6.16 -3.47
C PRO A 51 -13.51 -7.24 -4.38
N LYS A 52 -12.34 -6.97 -4.95
CA LYS A 52 -11.59 -7.94 -5.76
C LYS A 52 -10.65 -8.75 -4.89
N GLU A 53 -10.79 -10.07 -4.87
CA GLU A 53 -9.77 -10.97 -4.30
C GLU A 53 -8.51 -10.92 -5.17
N SER A 54 -7.36 -10.59 -4.59
CA SER A 54 -6.13 -10.39 -5.36
C SER A 54 -5.39 -11.72 -5.55
N ALA A 55 -5.17 -12.14 -6.80
CA ALA A 55 -4.40 -13.34 -7.18
C ALA A 55 -2.87 -13.23 -6.91
N ALA A 56 -2.39 -12.18 -6.25
CA ALA A 56 -0.98 -11.87 -6.06
C ALA A 56 -0.19 -12.88 -5.20
N GLN A 57 -0.87 -13.80 -4.50
CA GLN A 57 -0.19 -14.91 -3.80
C GLN A 57 0.18 -16.09 -4.72
N ALA A 58 -0.39 -16.18 -5.94
CA ALA A 58 -0.13 -17.31 -6.85
C ALA A 58 1.19 -17.18 -7.63
N SER A 59 1.73 -15.97 -7.79
CA SER A 59 2.93 -15.71 -8.61
C SER A 59 4.26 -15.81 -7.84
N ALA A 60 4.24 -15.72 -6.50
CA ALA A 60 5.45 -15.93 -5.68
C ALA A 60 5.96 -17.38 -5.70
N ALA A 61 5.12 -18.35 -6.08
CA ALA A 61 5.48 -19.76 -6.15
C ALA A 61 6.09 -20.19 -7.50
N ARG A 62 6.04 -19.36 -8.56
CA ARG A 62 6.35 -19.79 -9.93
C ARG A 62 7.68 -19.30 -10.51
N GLY A 63 8.43 -18.47 -9.78
CA GLY A 63 9.71 -17.90 -10.25
C GLY A 63 10.98 -18.60 -9.74
N ARG A 64 10.87 -19.66 -8.92
CA ARG A 64 12.03 -20.23 -8.19
C ARG A 64 12.48 -21.62 -8.67
N ARG A 65 12.23 -21.97 -9.94
CA ARG A 65 12.74 -23.20 -10.56
C ARG A 65 13.21 -22.98 -12.01
N SER A 66 14.47 -23.36 -12.24
CA SER A 66 15.26 -23.37 -13.48
C SER A 66 16.14 -22.10 -13.63
N ARG A 67 17.46 -22.16 -13.48
CA ARG A 67 18.35 -23.23 -13.94
C ARG A 67 19.69 -23.22 -13.18
N ARG A 68 19.98 -24.33 -12.49
CA ARG A 68 21.32 -24.90 -12.44
C ARG A 68 21.63 -25.39 -13.86
N VAL A 69 22.63 -24.85 -14.52
CA VAL A 69 23.70 -25.53 -15.27
C VAL A 69 24.88 -24.59 -15.26
#